data_AF-A0A0V7Z9C9-F1
#
_entry.id   AF-A0A0V7Z9C9-F1
#
_cell.length_a   1.000
_cell.length_b   1.000
_cell.length_c   1.000
_cell.angle_alpha   90.00
_cell.angle_beta   90.00
_cell.angle_gamma   90.00
#
_symmetry.space_group_name_H-M   'P 1'
#
loop_
_entity.id
_entity.type
_entity.pdbx_description
1 polymer ?
#
loop_
_entity_poly.entity_id
_entity_poly.type
_entity_poly.pdbx_seq_one_letter_code
_entity_poly.pdbx_strand_id
1 'polypeptide(L)'
;MPAADPLSPAFKALDDAEIERRAAADPDAGLIPPGFWDEASPASVATKQQITLRLDADVLRHFRSAGKGYQSRINAVLKSYVTAQEKRR
;
A
#
# COMPACT_ATOMS: atom_id res chain seq x y z
N MET A 1 12.90 14.62 -0.99
CA MET A 1 13.65 13.36 -0.86
C MET A 1 15.05 13.64 -1.37
N PRO A 2 16.11 13.37 -0.61
CA PRO A 2 17.46 13.44 -1.18
C PRO A 2 17.58 12.42 -2.32
N ALA A 3 18.51 12.66 -3.25
CA ALA A 3 18.86 11.68 -4.27
C ALA A 3 19.36 10.39 -3.60
N ALA A 4 19.03 9.23 -4.19
CA ALA A 4 19.55 7.97 -3.72
C ALA A 4 21.08 7.95 -3.82
N ASP A 5 21.73 7.33 -2.83
CA ASP A 5 23.18 7.14 -2.86
C ASP A 5 23.59 6.32 -4.09
N PRO A 6 24.76 6.61 -4.69
CA PRO A 6 25.23 5.87 -5.84
C PRO A 6 25.48 4.40 -5.48
N LEU A 7 25.22 3.52 -6.44
CA LEU A 7 25.49 2.09 -6.31
C LEU A 7 26.96 1.82 -5.98
N SER A 8 27.20 0.82 -5.13
CA SER A 8 28.54 0.45 -4.69
C SER A 8 29.43 -0.02 -5.85
N PRO A 9 30.76 0.12 -5.75
CA PRO A 9 31.67 -0.40 -6.77
C PRO A 9 31.51 -1.90 -7.02
N ALA A 10 31.24 -2.67 -5.96
CA ALA A 10 30.97 -4.11 -6.05
C ALA A 10 29.69 -4.42 -6.84
N PHE A 11 28.63 -3.62 -6.67
CA PHE A 11 27.40 -3.77 -7.43
C PHE A 11 27.59 -3.42 -8.92
N LYS A 12 28.31 -2.34 -9.21
CA LYS A 12 28.60 -1.91 -10.59
C LYS A 12 29.51 -2.89 -11.35
N ALA A 13 30.27 -3.70 -10.62
CA ALA A 13 31.18 -4.70 -11.19
C ALA A 13 30.53 -6.07 -11.41
N LEU A 14 29.27 -6.28 -10.98
CA LEU A 14 28.54 -7.51 -11.31
C LEU A 14 28.27 -7.52 -12.82
N ASP A 15 28.63 -8.63 -13.46
CA ASP A 15 28.23 -8.88 -14.84
C ASP A 15 26.80 -9.47 -14.92
N ASP A 16 26.18 -9.38 -16.08
CA ASP A 16 24.81 -9.84 -16.31
C ASP A 16 24.68 -11.36 -16.06
N ALA A 17 25.72 -12.15 -16.35
CA ALA A 17 25.71 -13.60 -16.16
C ALA A 17 25.69 -14.00 -14.67
N GLU A 18 26.41 -13.26 -13.83
CA GLU A 18 26.42 -13.38 -12.38
C GLU A 18 25.05 -13.00 -11.80
N ILE A 19 24.44 -11.93 -12.32
CA ILE A 19 23.10 -11.48 -11.93
C ILE A 19 22.08 -12.57 -12.26
N GLU A 20 22.08 -13.09 -13.48
CA GLU A 20 21.17 -14.14 -13.92
C GLU A 20 21.35 -15.43 -13.11
N ARG A 21 22.60 -15.85 -12.85
CA ARG A 21 22.88 -17.03 -12.03
C ARG A 21 22.36 -16.88 -10.61
N ARG A 22 22.52 -15.70 -10.00
CA ARG A 22 22.01 -15.42 -8.65
C ARG A 22 20.49 -15.43 -8.61
N ALA A 23 19.83 -14.79 -9.58
CA ALA A 23 18.37 -14.78 -9.68
C ALA A 23 17.81 -16.20 -9.89
N ALA A 24 18.44 -17.01 -10.74
CA ALA A 24 18.01 -18.39 -10.99
C ALA A 24 18.24 -19.33 -9.80
N ALA A 25 19.23 -19.06 -8.95
CA ALA A 25 19.52 -19.84 -7.75
C ALA A 25 18.71 -19.40 -6.51
N ASP A 26 18.01 -18.27 -6.59
CA ASP A 26 17.22 -17.72 -5.48
C ASP A 26 15.82 -18.40 -5.42
N PRO A 27 15.51 -19.15 -4.35
CA PRO A 27 14.21 -19.82 -4.20
C PRO A 27 13.04 -18.82 -4.06
N ASP A 28 13.30 -17.57 -3.66
CA ASP A 28 12.28 -16.53 -3.46
C ASP A 28 12.05 -15.69 -4.73
N ALA A 29 12.94 -15.78 -5.73
CA ALA A 29 12.82 -14.96 -6.94
C ALA A 29 11.53 -15.23 -7.72
N GLY A 30 11.05 -16.48 -7.70
CA GLY A 30 9.86 -16.91 -8.43
C GLY A 30 10.01 -16.78 -9.96
N LEU A 31 9.32 -17.63 -10.72
CA LEU A 31 9.25 -17.49 -12.17
C LEU A 31 8.05 -16.61 -12.50
N ILE A 32 8.28 -15.44 -13.11
CA ILE A 32 7.21 -14.65 -13.73
C ILE A 32 6.94 -15.26 -15.12
N PRO A 33 5.74 -15.82 -15.39
CA PRO A 33 5.45 -16.44 -16.68
C PRO A 33 5.52 -15.43 -17.83
N PRO A 34 5.88 -15.88 -19.05
CA PRO A 34 5.71 -15.07 -20.25
C PRO A 34 4.27 -14.57 -20.35
N GLY A 35 4.08 -13.28 -20.63
CA GLY A 35 2.77 -12.63 -20.73
C GLY A 35 2.11 -12.25 -19.40
N PHE A 36 2.77 -12.47 -18.25
CA PHE A 36 2.26 -12.01 -16.94
C PHE A 36 1.82 -10.54 -16.96
N TRP A 37 2.60 -9.67 -17.63
CA TRP A 37 2.32 -8.24 -17.69
C TRP A 37 1.21 -7.86 -18.68
N ASP A 38 0.78 -8.76 -19.56
CA ASP A 38 -0.26 -8.48 -20.55
C ASP A 38 -1.65 -8.39 -19.87
N GLU A 39 -1.85 -9.13 -18.79
CA GLU A 39 -3.09 -9.16 -18.00
C GLU A 39 -2.97 -8.45 -16.65
N ALA A 40 -1.76 -8.06 -16.24
CA ALA A 40 -1.52 -7.40 -14.97
C ALA A 40 -2.16 -5.99 -14.96
N SER A 41 -3.32 -5.86 -14.31
CA SER A 41 -3.90 -4.55 -14.03
C SER A 41 -3.21 -3.93 -12.81
N PRO A 42 -2.81 -2.65 -12.87
CA PRO A 42 -2.42 -1.91 -11.67
C PRO A 42 -3.52 -2.00 -10.62
N ALA A 43 -3.16 -2.37 -9.39
CA ALA A 43 -4.11 -2.34 -8.29
C ALA A 43 -4.54 -0.89 -8.06
N SER A 44 -5.76 -0.53 -8.48
CA SER A 44 -6.31 0.78 -8.17
C SER A 44 -6.74 0.78 -6.70
N VAL A 45 -5.88 1.33 -5.84
CA VAL A 45 -6.30 1.69 -4.49
C VAL A 45 -7.25 2.87 -4.63
N ALA A 46 -8.56 2.61 -4.51
CA ALA A 46 -9.56 3.66 -4.45
C ALA A 46 -9.13 4.70 -3.41
N THR A 47 -8.79 5.90 -3.88
CA THR A 47 -8.30 6.96 -3.01
C THR A 47 -9.47 7.48 -2.18
N LYS A 48 -9.24 7.68 -0.88
CA LYS A 48 -10.23 8.31 -0.02
C LYS A 48 -10.48 9.73 -0.52
N GLN A 49 -11.73 10.11 -0.68
CA GLN A 49 -12.08 11.49 -1.02
C GLN A 49 -11.93 12.39 0.20
N GLN A 50 -11.19 13.50 0.05
CA GLN A 50 -11.08 14.51 1.08
C GLN A 50 -12.32 15.40 1.05
N ILE A 51 -13.11 15.37 2.11
CA ILE A 51 -14.32 16.18 2.26
C ILE A 51 -14.28 16.97 3.57
N THR A 52 -15.06 18.06 3.63
CA THR A 52 -15.33 18.79 4.87
C THR A 52 -16.56 18.19 5.55
N LEU A 53 -16.38 17.56 6.70
CA LEU A 53 -17.45 16.98 7.51
C LEU A 53 -17.48 17.62 8.90
N ARG A 54 -18.66 17.98 9.39
CA ARG A 54 -18.87 18.42 10.77
C ARG A 54 -19.19 17.23 11.66
N LEU A 55 -18.52 17.14 12.79
CA LEU A 55 -18.74 16.12 13.82
C LEU A 55 -18.96 16.81 15.15
N ASP A 56 -19.77 16.20 16.02
CA ASP A 56 -19.95 16.68 17.38
C ASP A 56 -18.63 16.69 18.15
N ALA A 57 -18.51 17.63 19.07
CA ALA A 57 -17.27 17.89 19.78
C ALA A 57 -16.83 16.70 20.66
N ASP A 58 -17.79 16.00 21.26
CA ASP A 58 -17.55 14.80 22.06
C ASP A 58 -17.09 13.60 21.21
N VAL A 59 -17.72 13.38 20.05
CA VAL A 59 -17.30 12.36 19.07
C VAL A 59 -15.87 12.66 18.62
N LEU A 60 -15.57 13.90 18.25
CA LEU A 60 -14.23 14.27 17.82
C LEU A 60 -13.20 14.11 18.93
N ARG A 61 -13.53 14.49 20.18
CA ARG A 61 -12.66 14.26 21.36
C ARG A 61 -12.39 12.78 21.57
N HIS A 62 -13.41 11.93 21.49
CA HIS A 62 -13.27 10.48 21.65
C HIS A 62 -12.27 9.89 20.65
N PHE A 63 -12.39 10.22 19.36
CA PHE A 63 -11.45 9.66 18.37
C PHE A 63 -10.04 10.24 18.49
N ARG A 64 -9.91 11.53 18.86
CA ARG A 64 -8.61 12.19 19.05
C ARG A 64 -7.84 11.67 20.25
N SER A 65 -8.53 11.26 21.34
CA SER A 65 -7.88 10.76 22.55
C SER A 65 -7.01 9.53 22.27
N ALA A 66 -7.35 8.75 21.25
CA ALA A 66 -6.64 7.55 20.88
C ALA A 66 -5.43 7.82 19.94
N GLY A 67 -5.05 9.08 19.71
CA GLY A 67 -3.80 9.49 19.05
C GLY A 67 -3.82 9.55 17.52
N LYS A 68 -2.63 9.46 16.91
CA LYS A 68 -2.41 9.50 15.45
C LYS A 68 -3.31 8.46 14.75
N GLY A 69 -3.91 8.86 13.62
CA GLY A 69 -4.81 7.98 12.85
C GLY A 69 -6.28 8.03 13.27
N TYR A 70 -6.68 8.99 14.11
CA TYR A 70 -8.09 9.18 14.49
C TYR A 70 -9.04 9.33 13.29
N GLN A 71 -8.64 10.03 12.22
CA GLN A 71 -9.44 10.16 10.99
C GLN A 71 -9.65 8.81 10.29
N SER A 72 -8.61 7.96 10.24
CA SER A 72 -8.74 6.60 9.67
C SER A 72 -9.70 5.74 10.48
N ARG A 73 -9.72 5.88 11.81
CA ARG A 73 -10.68 5.17 12.68
C ARG A 73 -12.11 5.65 12.47
N ILE A 74 -12.33 6.97 12.35
CA ILE A 74 -13.65 7.52 11.99
C ILE A 74 -14.14 6.88 10.69
N ASN A 75 -13.29 6.86 9.66
CA ASN A 75 -13.64 6.23 8.38
C ASN A 75 -13.95 4.73 8.51
N ALA A 76 -13.20 3.98 9.32
CA ALA A 76 -13.44 2.56 9.54
C ALA A 76 -14.82 2.30 10.20
N VAL A 77 -15.20 3.12 11.19
CA VAL A 77 -16.51 3.04 11.83
C VAL A 77 -17.64 3.33 10.84
N LEU A 78 -17.51 4.41 10.05
CA LEU A 78 -18.50 4.75 9.02
C LEU A 78 -18.64 3.63 7.97
N LYS A 79 -17.51 3.05 7.52
CA LYS A 79 -17.52 1.92 6.58
C LYS A 79 -18.24 0.69 7.16
N SER A 80 -17.97 0.37 8.43
CA SER A 80 -18.64 -0.74 9.12
C SER A 80 -20.15 -0.53 9.19
N TYR A 81 -20.59 0.70 9.52
CA TYR A 81 -22.00 1.06 9.53
C TYR A 81 -22.66 0.88 8.17
N VAL A 82 -22.06 1.42 7.08
CA VAL A 82 -22.60 1.28 5.71
C VAL A 82 -22.72 -0.20 5.32
N THR A 83 -21.66 -0.98 5.55
CA THR A 83 -21.65 -2.43 5.24
C THR A 83 -22.76 -3.17 5.99
N ALA A 84 -22.98 -2.84 7.25
CA ALA A 84 -24.02 -3.45 8.06
C ALA A 84 -25.44 -3.08 7.57
N GLN A 85 -25.64 -1.86 7.06
CA GLN A 85 -26.91 -1.44 6.48
C GLN A 85 -27.19 -2.11 5.13
N GLU A 86 -26.17 -2.24 4.27
CA GLU A 86 -26.29 -2.94 2.99
C GLU A 86 -26.70 -4.40 3.17
N LYS A 87 -26.15 -5.09 4.16
CA LYS A 87 -26.50 -6.50 4.46
C LYS A 87 -27.93 -6.70 4.97
N ARG A 88 -28.57 -5.64 5.49
CA ARG A 88 -29.95 -5.70 6.02
C ARG A 88 -31.00 -5.41 4.96
N ARG A 89 -30.57 -4.92 3.81
CA ARG A 89 -31.42 -4.54 2.69
C ARG A 89 -31.54 -5.69 1.71
#